data_AF-A0A0A8K568-F1
#
_entry.id   AF-A0A0A8K568-F1
#
_cell.length_a   1.000
_cell.length_b   1.000
_cell.length_c   1.000
_cell.angle_alpha   90.00
_cell.angle_beta   90.00
_cell.angle_gamma   90.00
#
_symmetry.space_group_name_H-M   'P 1'
#
loop_
_entity.id
_entity.type
_entity.pdbx_description
1 polymer ?
#
loop_
_entity_poly.entity_id
_entity_poly.type
_entity_poly.pdbx_seq_one_letter_code
_entity_poly.pdbx_strand_id
1 'polypeptide(L)'
;MASRRAALFRETPTAALRRWVLGIVWVLRPKRIANLVPIARVSLNHPFQPSRNLPATDTLSDDAEIVGLATDLSPDVLMEAYARGLFPHGHLPPPKWMCPAERAVVRPRDFHISSRLRGIMRKNRYRITFDTDFEGVIAACAEPRRGWLSLTWITPRIMAAYAKLFDEGHVHSFEVWNSDGELAGGGYGVAVGRVFVIESQFFRESNASKIGFAVLAWHLAKWGFVLMDNKWLTSATERAGFRDIPREDYLAKLPERWDQPIHPGRWHVEADSKTVVESSQK
;
A
#
# COMPACT_ATOMS: atom_id res chain seq x y z
N MET A 1 -0.44 -19.92 -11.41
CA MET A 1 -0.71 -18.94 -10.34
C MET A 1 -1.13 -19.59 -9.02
N ALA A 2 -2.18 -20.42 -8.98
CA ALA A 2 -2.67 -21.03 -7.73
C ALA A 2 -1.62 -21.82 -6.91
N SER A 3 -0.81 -22.65 -7.57
CA SER A 3 0.27 -23.42 -6.91
C SER A 3 1.36 -22.53 -6.29
N ARG A 4 1.71 -21.42 -6.97
CA ARG A 4 2.72 -20.46 -6.50
C ARG A 4 2.22 -19.66 -5.30
N ARG A 5 0.97 -19.17 -5.34
CA ARG A 5 0.33 -18.51 -4.19
C ARG A 5 0.21 -19.46 -3.01
N ALA A 6 -0.17 -20.71 -3.27
CA ALA A 6 -0.21 -21.72 -2.23
C ALA A 6 1.16 -21.90 -1.58
N ALA A 7 2.27 -21.84 -2.32
CA ALA A 7 3.61 -21.93 -1.73
C ALA A 7 4.04 -20.66 -0.97
N LEU A 8 3.82 -19.48 -1.55
CA LEU A 8 4.29 -18.20 -1.01
C LEU A 8 3.43 -17.67 0.15
N PHE A 9 2.12 -17.91 0.12
CA PHE A 9 1.18 -17.33 1.08
C PHE A 9 0.95 -18.30 2.24
N ARG A 10 2.05 -18.81 2.81
CA ARG A 10 2.03 -19.70 3.96
C ARG A 10 2.76 -19.05 5.11
N GLU A 11 2.23 -19.30 6.30
CA GLU A 11 2.88 -18.99 7.56
C GLU A 11 3.01 -20.30 8.33
N THR A 12 4.23 -20.63 8.77
CA THR A 12 4.44 -21.80 9.63
C THR A 12 3.88 -21.53 11.03
N PRO A 13 3.49 -22.56 11.81
CA PRO A 13 3.02 -22.35 13.18
C PRO A 13 4.00 -21.54 14.05
N THR A 14 5.30 -21.79 13.90
CA THR A 14 6.36 -21.04 14.59
C THR A 14 6.41 -19.57 14.16
N ALA A 15 6.26 -19.28 12.86
CA ALA A 15 6.19 -17.91 12.36
C ALA A 15 4.94 -17.18 12.86
N ALA A 16 3.79 -17.88 12.89
CA ALA A 16 2.54 -17.34 13.44
C ALA A 16 2.68 -17.01 14.93
N LEU A 17 3.21 -17.92 15.74
CA LEU A 17 3.44 -17.70 17.17
C LEU A 17 4.39 -16.51 17.39
N ARG A 18 5.51 -16.47 16.65
CA ARG A 18 6.46 -15.35 16.70
C ARG A 18 5.77 -14.03 16.36
N ARG A 19 4.96 -13.99 15.29
CA ARG A 19 4.20 -12.79 14.92
C ARG A 19 3.22 -12.37 16.02
N TRP A 20 2.52 -13.31 16.65
CA TRP A 20 1.63 -13.02 17.78
C TRP A 20 2.38 -12.39 18.94
N VAL A 21 3.50 -12.99 19.37
CA VAL A 21 4.34 -12.45 20.45
C VAL A 21 4.83 -11.04 20.11
N LEU A 22 5.41 -10.86 18.92
CA LEU A 22 5.91 -9.56 18.49
C LEU A 22 4.79 -8.52 18.31
N GLY A 23 3.60 -8.96 17.88
CA GLY A 23 2.42 -8.11 17.77
C GLY A 23 1.90 -7.63 19.12
N ILE A 24 1.92 -8.49 20.15
CA ILE A 24 1.60 -8.10 21.54
C ILE A 24 2.62 -7.08 22.04
N VAL A 25 3.93 -7.36 21.88
CA VAL A 25 5.01 -6.43 22.25
C VAL A 25 4.86 -5.09 21.55
N TRP A 26 4.43 -5.09 20.28
CA TRP A 26 4.16 -3.87 19.53
C TRP A 26 3.02 -3.06 20.15
N VAL A 27 1.90 -3.69 20.53
CA VAL A 27 0.73 -3.02 21.13
C VAL A 27 1.09 -2.38 22.48
N LEU A 28 1.92 -3.05 23.29
CA LEU A 28 2.29 -2.61 24.64
C LEU A 28 3.30 -1.45 24.67
N ARG A 29 3.72 -0.90 23.52
CA ARG A 29 4.60 0.28 23.49
C ARG A 29 3.89 1.50 24.09
N PRO A 30 4.56 2.34 24.92
CA PRO A 30 3.93 3.48 25.60
C PRO A 30 3.13 4.42 24.68
N LYS A 31 3.71 4.79 23.52
CA LYS A 31 3.03 5.64 22.52
C LYS A 31 1.81 4.99 21.84
N ARG A 32 1.61 3.68 21.98
CA ARG A 32 0.52 2.91 21.36
C ARG A 32 -0.51 2.39 22.37
N ILE A 33 -0.23 2.48 23.68
CA ILE A 33 -1.20 2.13 24.73
C ILE A 33 -2.46 2.99 24.61
N ALA A 34 -2.33 4.25 24.17
CA ALA A 34 -3.47 5.11 23.86
C ALA A 34 -4.43 4.50 22.83
N ASN A 35 -3.95 3.64 21.92
CA ASN A 35 -4.79 2.98 20.91
C ASN A 35 -5.63 1.82 21.49
N LEU A 36 -5.38 1.39 22.74
CA LEU A 36 -6.17 0.34 23.39
C LEU A 36 -7.61 0.78 23.62
N VAL A 37 -7.84 2.05 23.94
CA VAL A 37 -9.19 2.59 24.16
C VAL A 37 -10.03 2.58 22.86
N PRO A 38 -9.55 3.13 21.72
CA PRO A 38 -10.22 2.96 20.43
C PRO A 38 -10.42 1.49 20.04
N ILE A 39 -9.42 0.62 20.23
CA ILE A 39 -9.54 -0.81 19.92
C ILE A 39 -10.65 -1.45 20.75
N ALA A 40 -10.70 -1.21 22.06
CA ALA A 40 -11.74 -1.73 22.94
C ALA A 40 -13.13 -1.24 22.52
N ARG A 41 -13.27 0.07 22.24
CA ARG A 41 -14.53 0.69 21.79
C ARG A 41 -15.05 0.03 20.51
N VAL A 42 -14.19 -0.10 19.50
CA VAL A 42 -14.55 -0.73 18.22
C VAL A 42 -14.87 -2.21 18.41
N SER A 43 -14.16 -2.91 19.29
CA SER A 43 -14.39 -4.34 19.56
C SER A 43 -15.73 -4.59 20.27
N LEU A 44 -16.12 -3.71 21.19
CA LEU A 44 -17.43 -3.76 21.87
C LEU A 44 -18.60 -3.49 20.90
N ASN A 45 -18.40 -2.61 19.92
CA ASN A 45 -19.43 -2.26 18.95
C ASN A 45 -19.53 -3.24 17.77
N HIS A 46 -18.50 -4.04 17.53
CA HIS A 46 -18.43 -4.95 16.37
C HIS A 46 -19.61 -5.92 16.24
N PRO A 47 -20.13 -6.57 17.31
CA PRO A 47 -21.29 -7.47 17.20
C PRO A 47 -22.57 -6.78 16.70
N PHE A 48 -22.63 -5.45 16.81
CA PHE A 48 -23.78 -4.63 16.43
C PHE A 48 -23.60 -3.97 15.05
N GLN A 49 -22.47 -4.20 14.39
CA GLN A 49 -22.22 -3.75 13.01
C GLN A 49 -22.51 -4.92 12.06
N PRO A 50 -23.35 -4.73 11.03
CA PRO A 50 -23.52 -5.74 9.98
C PRO A 50 -22.16 -6.09 9.36
N SER A 51 -21.90 -7.36 9.08
CA SER A 51 -20.60 -7.85 8.58
C SER A 51 -20.11 -7.18 7.29
N ARG A 52 -21.01 -6.58 6.51
CA ARG A 52 -20.72 -5.78 5.31
C ARG A 52 -20.66 -4.27 5.53
N ASN A 53 -21.14 -3.75 6.66
CA ASN A 53 -21.21 -2.31 6.87
C ASN A 53 -19.86 -1.77 7.32
N LEU A 54 -19.16 -1.15 6.38
CA LEU A 54 -17.97 -0.36 6.67
C LEU A 54 -18.33 0.83 7.58
N PRO A 55 -17.42 1.23 8.49
CA PRO A 55 -17.62 2.37 9.37
C PRO A 55 -17.91 3.67 8.60
N ALA A 56 -18.90 4.43 9.03
CA ALA A 56 -19.19 5.76 8.49
C ALA A 56 -17.96 6.67 8.69
N THR A 57 -17.50 7.32 7.62
CA THR A 57 -16.27 8.13 7.63
C THR A 57 -16.52 9.62 7.83
N ASP A 58 -17.76 10.06 7.59
CA ASP A 58 -18.28 11.41 7.75
C ASP A 58 -18.57 11.79 9.21
N THR A 59 -18.78 10.81 10.09
CA THR A 59 -19.06 11.04 11.52
C THR A 59 -17.85 10.78 12.43
N LEU A 60 -16.66 10.61 11.85
CA LEU A 60 -15.45 10.30 12.62
C LEU A 60 -14.96 11.55 13.34
N SER A 61 -14.56 11.39 14.60
CA SER A 61 -13.86 12.45 15.31
C SER A 61 -12.48 12.72 14.69
N ASP A 62 -11.98 13.93 14.92
CA ASP A 62 -10.68 14.40 14.40
C ASP A 62 -9.49 13.59 14.93
N ASP A 63 -9.65 12.88 16.04
CA ASP A 63 -8.62 12.03 16.64
C ASP A 63 -8.75 10.54 16.30
N ALA A 64 -9.85 10.13 15.65
CA ALA A 64 -10.13 8.73 15.38
C ALA A 64 -9.31 8.20 14.19
N GLU A 65 -8.26 7.42 14.44
CA GLU A 65 -7.55 6.70 13.38
C GLU A 65 -8.12 5.29 13.13
N ILE A 66 -8.58 4.61 14.18
CA ILE A 66 -9.11 3.24 14.15
C ILE A 66 -10.63 3.32 14.19
N VAL A 67 -11.28 2.81 13.15
CA VAL A 67 -12.72 3.04 12.94
C VAL A 67 -13.56 1.77 12.87
N GLY A 68 -12.92 0.61 12.71
CA GLY A 68 -13.61 -0.68 12.61
C GLY A 68 -12.65 -1.87 12.67
N LEU A 69 -13.20 -3.07 12.80
CA LEU A 69 -12.44 -4.32 12.55
C LEU A 69 -12.67 -4.76 11.11
N ALA A 70 -11.59 -5.09 10.41
CA ALA A 70 -11.62 -5.60 9.05
C ALA A 70 -11.73 -7.14 9.07
N THR A 71 -12.93 -7.62 9.42
CA THR A 71 -13.25 -9.05 9.53
C THR A 71 -13.68 -9.67 8.20
N ASP A 72 -14.25 -8.89 7.28
CA ASP A 72 -14.42 -9.25 5.88
C ASP A 72 -13.36 -8.53 5.03
N LEU A 73 -12.64 -9.31 4.21
CA LEU A 73 -11.61 -8.84 3.27
C LEU A 73 -11.91 -9.37 1.87
N SER A 74 -13.19 -9.59 1.56
CA SER A 74 -13.66 -9.89 0.22
C SER A 74 -13.38 -8.70 -0.71
N PRO A 75 -13.20 -8.94 -2.01
CA PRO A 75 -12.85 -7.89 -2.97
C PRO A 75 -13.81 -6.70 -2.96
N ASP A 76 -15.12 -6.95 -3.02
CA ASP A 76 -16.15 -5.89 -2.97
C ASP A 76 -16.05 -5.02 -1.71
N VAL A 77 -15.87 -5.65 -0.54
CA VAL A 77 -15.75 -4.91 0.74
C VAL A 77 -14.46 -4.10 0.78
N LEU A 78 -13.35 -4.63 0.28
CA LEU A 78 -12.10 -3.88 0.22
C LEU A 78 -12.21 -2.69 -0.72
N MET A 79 -12.78 -2.86 -1.91
CA MET A 79 -12.91 -1.76 -2.86
C MET A 79 -13.88 -0.69 -2.36
N GLU A 80 -14.99 -1.08 -1.74
CA GLU A 80 -15.89 -0.13 -1.06
C GLU A 80 -15.15 0.61 0.07
N ALA A 81 -14.32 -0.09 0.85
CA ALA A 81 -13.52 0.51 1.92
C ALA A 81 -12.57 1.58 1.36
N TYR A 82 -11.85 1.25 0.30
CA TYR A 82 -10.95 2.17 -0.37
C TYR A 82 -11.65 3.39 -0.95
N ALA A 83 -12.82 3.20 -1.58
CA ALA A 83 -13.64 4.31 -2.09
C ALA A 83 -14.14 5.24 -0.98
N ARG A 84 -14.24 4.73 0.25
CA ARG A 84 -14.57 5.49 1.45
C ARG A 84 -13.34 6.00 2.21
N GLY A 85 -12.14 5.79 1.69
CA GLY A 85 -10.87 6.26 2.26
C GLY A 85 -10.31 5.38 3.39
N LEU A 86 -10.92 4.22 3.60
CA LEU A 86 -10.50 3.22 4.57
C LEU A 86 -9.42 2.31 3.98
N PHE A 87 -8.57 1.78 4.85
CA PHE A 87 -7.63 0.72 4.49
C PHE A 87 -7.40 -0.24 5.66
N PRO A 88 -7.13 -1.52 5.40
CA PRO A 88 -6.87 -2.48 6.47
C PRO A 88 -5.44 -2.34 6.98
N HIS A 89 -5.25 -2.29 8.29
CA HIS A 89 -3.91 -2.33 8.90
C HIS A 89 -3.92 -2.98 10.27
N GLY A 90 -2.88 -3.75 10.57
CA GLY A 90 -2.68 -4.33 11.89
C GLY A 90 -1.81 -5.57 11.89
N HIS A 91 -0.99 -5.72 12.92
CA HIS A 91 -0.10 -6.88 13.09
C HIS A 91 -0.80 -8.12 13.71
N LEU A 92 -1.92 -7.88 14.40
CA LEU A 92 -2.73 -8.92 15.02
C LEU A 92 -4.08 -9.02 14.31
N PRO A 93 -4.61 -10.24 14.12
CA PRO A 93 -5.91 -10.45 13.52
C PRO A 93 -7.05 -10.15 14.54
N PRO A 94 -8.22 -9.68 14.07
CA PRO A 94 -8.44 -9.16 12.72
C PRO A 94 -7.69 -7.82 12.53
N PRO A 95 -7.26 -7.48 11.29
CA PRO A 95 -6.79 -6.15 10.99
C PRO A 95 -7.89 -5.11 11.30
N LYS A 96 -7.51 -3.84 11.39
CA LYS A 96 -8.45 -2.75 11.64
C LYS A 96 -8.66 -1.93 10.38
N TRP A 97 -9.87 -1.40 10.21
CA TRP A 97 -10.11 -0.31 9.28
C TRP A 97 -9.50 0.96 9.86
N MET A 98 -8.61 1.58 9.08
CA MET A 98 -7.95 2.82 9.41
C MET A 98 -8.47 3.97 8.56
N CYS A 99 -8.62 5.13 9.17
CA CYS A 99 -8.93 6.39 8.49
C CYS A 99 -8.25 7.53 9.27
N PRO A 100 -6.94 7.79 9.06
CA PRO A 100 -6.25 8.85 9.81
C PRO A 100 -6.87 10.22 9.52
N ALA A 101 -6.71 11.15 10.47
CA ALA A 101 -7.22 12.52 10.37
C ALA A 101 -6.48 13.34 9.32
N GLU A 102 -5.21 13.05 9.14
CA GLU A 102 -4.34 13.58 8.10
C GLU A 102 -3.96 12.45 7.14
N ARG A 103 -3.93 12.75 5.85
CA ARG A 103 -3.56 11.80 4.80
C ARG A 103 -2.34 12.29 4.03
N ALA A 104 -1.28 11.49 4.03
CA ALA A 104 -0.07 11.81 3.28
C ALA A 104 -0.23 11.48 1.80
N VAL A 105 -0.26 12.52 0.97
CA VAL A 105 -0.53 12.39 -0.46
C VAL A 105 0.44 13.22 -1.31
N VAL A 106 0.51 12.90 -2.60
CA VAL A 106 1.18 13.73 -3.61
C VAL A 106 0.47 13.58 -4.95
N ARG A 107 0.43 14.63 -5.78
CA ARG A 107 0.00 14.47 -7.17
C ARG A 107 1.10 13.72 -7.93
N PRO A 108 0.80 12.73 -8.79
CA PRO A 108 1.83 11.99 -9.52
C PRO A 108 2.86 12.88 -10.24
N ARG A 109 2.39 13.97 -10.87
CA ARG A 109 3.23 14.96 -11.56
C ARG A 109 4.18 15.76 -10.65
N ASP A 110 3.88 15.85 -9.35
CA ASP A 110 4.69 16.58 -8.37
C ASP A 110 5.68 15.66 -7.63
N PHE A 111 5.72 14.37 -8.00
CA PHE A 111 6.59 13.42 -7.35
C PHE A 111 8.06 13.83 -7.52
N HIS A 112 8.75 14.08 -6.40
CA HIS A 112 10.10 14.60 -6.42
C HIS A 112 11.15 13.49 -6.57
N ILE A 113 11.81 13.47 -7.72
CA ILE A 113 12.98 12.62 -7.98
C ILE A 113 14.26 13.40 -7.63
N SER A 114 14.97 12.99 -6.58
CA SER A 114 16.21 13.65 -6.15
C SER A 114 17.32 13.57 -7.21
N SER A 115 18.24 14.54 -7.19
CA SER A 115 19.38 14.60 -8.13
C SER A 115 20.20 13.31 -8.13
N ARG A 116 20.47 12.74 -6.95
CA ARG A 116 21.16 11.46 -6.79
C ARG A 116 20.40 10.32 -7.46
N LEU A 117 19.08 10.23 -7.23
CA LEU A 117 18.26 9.19 -7.83
C LEU A 117 18.20 9.33 -9.36
N ARG A 118 18.06 10.56 -9.88
CA ARG A 118 18.14 10.85 -11.32
C ARG A 118 19.46 10.36 -11.92
N GLY A 119 20.58 10.61 -11.26
CA GLY A 119 21.89 10.12 -11.70
C GLY A 119 21.98 8.59 -11.76
N ILE A 120 21.28 7.88 -10.87
CA ILE A 120 21.21 6.41 -10.89
C ILE A 120 20.31 5.93 -12.05
N MET A 121 19.12 6.53 -12.21
CA MET A 121 18.15 6.18 -13.25
C MET A 121 18.72 6.38 -14.66
N ARG A 122 19.52 7.44 -14.89
CA ARG A 122 20.19 7.67 -16.20
C ARG A 122 21.12 6.54 -16.63
N LYS A 123 21.66 5.77 -15.68
CA LYS A 123 22.52 4.61 -16.00
C LYS A 123 21.73 3.42 -16.54
N ASN A 124 20.39 3.43 -16.39
CA ASN A 124 19.45 2.43 -16.90
C ASN A 124 19.86 0.97 -16.61
N ARG A 125 20.38 0.71 -15.40
CA ARG A 125 20.90 -0.61 -14.99
C ARG A 125 19.81 -1.59 -14.52
N TYR A 126 18.60 -1.09 -14.30
CA TYR A 126 17.48 -1.88 -13.82
C TYR A 126 16.42 -1.97 -14.91
N ARG A 127 15.82 -3.15 -15.06
CA ARG A 127 14.60 -3.32 -15.85
C ARG A 127 13.41 -3.14 -14.93
N ILE A 128 12.47 -2.28 -15.31
CA ILE A 128 11.23 -2.05 -14.55
C ILE A 128 10.11 -2.73 -15.32
N THR A 129 9.24 -3.44 -14.61
CA THR A 129 8.00 -4.00 -15.15
C THR A 129 6.84 -3.63 -14.22
N PHE A 130 5.62 -3.73 -14.75
CA PHE A 130 4.40 -3.65 -13.96
C PHE A 130 3.62 -4.96 -14.12
N ASP A 131 2.86 -5.32 -13.08
CA ASP A 131 1.97 -6.48 -13.02
C ASP A 131 2.57 -7.82 -13.51
N THR A 132 3.89 -7.96 -13.48
CA THR A 132 4.58 -9.12 -14.06
C THR A 132 4.87 -10.19 -13.01
N ASP A 133 5.16 -9.77 -11.76
CA ASP A 133 5.41 -10.70 -10.66
C ASP A 133 4.78 -10.23 -9.34
N PHE A 134 3.47 -10.02 -9.34
CA PHE A 134 2.73 -9.59 -8.16
C PHE A 134 2.94 -10.54 -6.97
N GLU A 135 2.90 -11.86 -7.17
CA GLU A 135 3.12 -12.80 -6.08
C GLU A 135 4.51 -12.67 -5.45
N GLY A 136 5.55 -12.47 -6.26
CA GLY A 136 6.91 -12.21 -5.77
C GLY A 136 7.00 -10.89 -4.99
N VAL A 137 6.36 -9.83 -5.50
CA VAL A 137 6.33 -8.51 -4.86
C VAL A 137 5.63 -8.56 -3.51
N ILE A 138 4.41 -9.09 -3.43
CA ILE A 138 3.67 -9.11 -2.17
C ILE A 138 4.31 -10.03 -1.12
N ALA A 139 4.93 -11.14 -1.56
CA ALA A 139 5.73 -12.00 -0.70
C ALA A 139 6.95 -11.27 -0.13
N ALA A 140 7.70 -10.56 -0.96
CA ALA A 140 8.84 -9.78 -0.49
C ALA A 140 8.43 -8.61 0.41
N CYS A 141 7.27 -7.98 0.15
CA CYS A 141 6.67 -6.98 1.05
C CYS A 141 6.23 -7.57 2.41
N ALA A 142 5.88 -8.85 2.45
CA ALA A 142 5.51 -9.59 3.65
C ALA A 142 6.72 -10.09 4.45
N GLU A 143 7.94 -9.99 3.92
CA GLU A 143 9.14 -10.32 4.68
C GLU A 143 9.28 -9.41 5.93
N PRO A 144 9.78 -9.94 7.06
CA PRO A 144 9.98 -9.15 8.27
C PRO A 144 10.86 -7.92 8.02
N ARG A 145 10.40 -6.75 8.44
CA ARG A 145 11.15 -5.50 8.23
C ARG A 145 12.39 -5.45 9.11
N ARG A 146 13.47 -4.85 8.58
CA ARG A 146 14.63 -4.49 9.39
C ARG A 146 14.25 -3.36 10.34
N GLY A 147 14.50 -3.52 11.63
CA GLY A 147 14.14 -2.54 12.66
C GLY A 147 14.03 -3.16 14.04
N TRP A 148 13.50 -2.39 15.00
CA TRP A 148 13.41 -2.81 16.41
C TRP A 148 12.55 -4.07 16.62
N LEU A 149 11.42 -4.18 15.91
CA LEU A 149 10.67 -5.43 15.80
C LEU A 149 10.70 -5.87 14.34
N SER A 150 11.20 -7.08 14.14
CA SER A 150 11.15 -7.75 12.85
C SER A 150 9.73 -8.27 12.60
N LEU A 151 8.84 -7.36 12.19
CA LEU A 151 7.40 -7.60 12.07
C LEU A 151 6.84 -6.95 10.81
N THR A 152 5.83 -7.58 10.21
CA THR A 152 5.01 -7.01 9.13
C THR A 152 3.53 -7.11 9.49
N TRP A 153 2.69 -6.31 8.84
CA TRP A 153 1.23 -6.42 8.94
C TRP A 153 0.64 -7.30 7.82
N ILE A 154 1.45 -7.61 6.80
CA ILE A 154 1.04 -8.38 5.62
C ILE A 154 1.12 -9.86 5.99
N THR A 155 -0.01 -10.41 6.42
CA THR A 155 -0.19 -11.84 6.74
C THR A 155 -0.60 -12.62 5.49
N PRO A 156 -0.52 -13.97 5.48
CA PRO A 156 -1.06 -14.78 4.38
C PRO A 156 -2.50 -14.44 3.99
N ARG A 157 -3.33 -14.08 4.98
CA ARG A 157 -4.72 -13.64 4.76
C ARG A 157 -4.79 -12.33 3.97
N ILE A 158 -3.93 -11.36 4.30
CA ILE A 158 -3.79 -10.11 3.53
C ILE A 158 -3.30 -10.45 2.11
N MET A 159 -2.25 -11.27 1.97
CA MET A 159 -1.70 -11.63 0.66
C MET A 159 -2.77 -12.25 -0.26
N ALA A 160 -3.57 -13.17 0.28
CA ALA A 160 -4.66 -13.79 -0.45
C ALA A 160 -5.76 -12.79 -0.87
N ALA A 161 -6.09 -11.82 0.00
CA ALA A 161 -7.09 -10.80 -0.31
C ALA A 161 -6.64 -9.87 -1.45
N TYR A 162 -5.42 -9.33 -1.37
CA TYR A 162 -4.89 -8.46 -2.43
C TYR A 162 -4.58 -9.20 -3.72
N ALA A 163 -4.28 -10.50 -3.66
CA ALA A 163 -4.12 -11.32 -4.87
C ALA A 163 -5.44 -11.52 -5.63
N LYS A 164 -6.58 -11.59 -4.93
CA LYS A 164 -7.90 -11.59 -5.58
C LYS A 164 -8.17 -10.25 -6.27
N LEU A 165 -7.92 -9.14 -5.57
CA LEU A 165 -8.02 -7.80 -6.17
C LEU A 165 -7.07 -7.59 -7.35
N PHE A 166 -5.89 -8.22 -7.33
CA PHE A 166 -4.96 -8.21 -8.46
C PHE A 166 -5.51 -8.99 -9.64
N ASP A 167 -6.20 -10.12 -9.41
CA ASP A 167 -6.85 -10.89 -10.48
C ASP A 167 -8.02 -10.12 -11.10
N GLU A 168 -8.73 -9.33 -10.29
CA GLU A 168 -9.84 -8.47 -10.71
C GLU A 168 -9.38 -7.13 -11.33
N GLY A 169 -8.07 -6.85 -11.31
CA GLY A 169 -7.49 -5.67 -11.94
C GLY A 169 -7.59 -4.37 -11.13
N HIS A 170 -7.77 -4.47 -9.81
CA HIS A 170 -7.80 -3.33 -8.89
C HIS A 170 -6.46 -3.08 -8.19
N VAL A 171 -5.67 -4.13 -8.00
CA VAL A 171 -4.32 -4.05 -7.42
C VAL A 171 -3.29 -4.14 -8.53
N HIS A 172 -2.25 -3.32 -8.44
CA HIS A 172 -1.15 -3.30 -9.38
C HIS A 172 0.20 -3.33 -8.66
N SER A 173 1.17 -3.99 -9.27
CA SER A 173 2.56 -4.04 -8.80
C SER A 173 3.52 -3.36 -9.75
N PHE A 174 4.64 -2.93 -9.19
CA PHE A 174 5.84 -2.61 -9.94
C PHE A 174 7.00 -3.47 -9.45
N GLU A 175 7.79 -3.95 -10.40
CA GLU A 175 8.96 -4.78 -10.16
C GLU A 175 10.22 -4.08 -10.68
N VAL A 176 11.32 -4.25 -9.96
CA VAL A 176 12.64 -3.73 -10.35
C VAL A 176 13.61 -4.89 -10.39
N TRP A 177 14.06 -5.24 -11.59
CA TRP A 177 14.96 -6.36 -11.87
C TRP A 177 16.39 -5.85 -12.06
N ASN A 178 17.36 -6.46 -11.40
CA ASN A 178 18.77 -6.17 -11.63
C ASN A 178 19.29 -6.81 -12.93
N SER A 179 20.58 -6.61 -13.23
CA SER A 179 21.24 -7.16 -14.43
C SER A 179 21.24 -8.68 -14.47
N ASP A 180 21.16 -9.33 -13.31
CA ASP A 180 21.19 -10.78 -13.16
C ASP A 180 19.77 -11.38 -13.28
N GLY A 181 18.76 -10.54 -13.50
CA GLY A 181 17.36 -10.94 -13.62
C GLY A 181 16.67 -11.20 -12.28
N GLU A 182 17.27 -10.80 -11.18
CA GLU A 182 16.73 -10.97 -9.83
C GLU A 182 15.84 -9.78 -9.44
N LEU A 183 14.82 -10.06 -8.63
CA LEU A 183 13.90 -9.06 -8.10
C LEU A 183 14.60 -8.23 -7.00
N ALA A 184 15.17 -7.10 -7.40
CA ALA A 184 15.97 -6.19 -6.57
C ALA A 184 15.11 -5.23 -5.74
N GLY A 185 13.85 -5.03 -6.10
CA GLY A 185 12.87 -4.26 -5.34
C GLY A 185 11.52 -4.19 -6.04
N GLY A 186 10.56 -3.54 -5.39
CA GLY A 186 9.23 -3.39 -5.95
C GLY A 186 8.22 -2.89 -4.91
N GLY A 187 6.96 -2.91 -5.30
CA GLY A 187 5.85 -2.56 -4.43
C GLY A 187 4.51 -2.73 -5.13
N TYR A 188 3.45 -2.58 -4.37
CA TYR A 188 2.09 -2.69 -4.88
C TYR A 188 1.17 -1.66 -4.24
N GLY A 189 0.05 -1.41 -4.91
CA GLY A 189 -1.01 -0.52 -4.45
C GLY A 189 -2.34 -0.82 -5.11
N VAL A 190 -3.37 -0.09 -4.69
CA VAL A 190 -4.75 -0.22 -5.16
C VAL A 190 -5.10 0.99 -6.01
N ALA A 191 -5.62 0.76 -7.21
CA ALA A 191 -6.19 1.81 -8.04
C ALA A 191 -7.66 2.01 -7.68
N VAL A 192 -8.02 3.22 -7.26
CA VAL A 192 -9.35 3.59 -6.79
C VAL A 192 -9.79 4.82 -7.57
N GLY A 193 -10.47 4.59 -8.70
CA GLY A 193 -10.72 5.64 -9.68
C GLY A 193 -9.41 6.30 -10.14
N ARG A 194 -9.22 7.58 -9.81
CA ARG A 194 -8.01 8.36 -10.15
C ARG A 194 -7.00 8.48 -9.01
N VAL A 195 -7.17 7.72 -7.93
CA VAL A 195 -6.26 7.68 -6.78
C VAL A 195 -5.52 6.36 -6.76
N PHE A 196 -4.20 6.40 -6.57
CA PHE A 196 -3.38 5.21 -6.37
C PHE A 196 -2.95 5.10 -4.91
N VAL A 197 -3.50 4.14 -4.18
CA VAL A 197 -3.25 3.93 -2.77
C VAL A 197 -2.08 2.96 -2.58
N ILE A 198 -0.96 3.46 -2.07
CA ILE A 198 0.28 2.71 -1.90
C ILE A 198 0.16 1.81 -0.68
N GLU A 199 0.28 0.49 -0.87
CA GLU A 199 0.16 -0.46 0.24
C GLU A 199 1.51 -0.75 0.87
N SER A 200 2.48 -1.16 0.06
CA SER A 200 3.78 -1.58 0.56
C SER A 200 4.82 -1.60 -0.54
N GLN A 201 6.07 -1.40 -0.14
CA GLN A 201 7.24 -1.49 -1.01
C GLN A 201 8.35 -2.26 -0.30
N PHE A 202 9.25 -2.89 -1.04
CA PHE A 202 10.45 -3.54 -0.53
C PHE A 202 11.64 -3.27 -1.46
N PHE A 203 12.84 -3.44 -0.92
CA PHE A 203 14.06 -3.41 -1.71
C PHE A 203 15.07 -4.39 -1.13
N ARG A 204 15.82 -5.04 -2.02
CA ARG A 204 16.99 -5.86 -1.72
C ARG A 204 18.27 -5.11 -2.11
N GLU A 205 18.19 -4.27 -3.14
CA GLU A 205 19.24 -3.33 -3.52
C GLU A 205 18.90 -1.87 -3.19
N SER A 206 19.93 -1.10 -2.85
CA SER A 206 19.76 0.31 -2.48
C SER A 206 19.13 1.13 -3.60
N ASN A 207 18.04 1.83 -3.28
CA ASN A 207 17.23 2.66 -4.19
C ASN A 207 16.37 1.91 -5.22
N ALA A 208 16.38 0.58 -5.28
CA ALA A 208 15.58 -0.17 -6.24
C ALA A 208 14.09 0.21 -6.16
N SER A 209 13.47 0.17 -4.97
CA SER A 209 12.06 0.55 -4.81
C SER A 209 11.77 1.99 -5.20
N LYS A 210 12.70 2.93 -4.95
CA LYS A 210 12.55 4.34 -5.32
C LYS A 210 12.59 4.55 -6.83
N ILE A 211 13.43 3.79 -7.55
CA ILE A 211 13.50 3.83 -9.00
C ILE A 211 12.17 3.36 -9.59
N GLY A 212 11.71 2.17 -9.18
CA GLY A 212 10.43 1.61 -9.64
C GLY A 212 9.25 2.54 -9.33
N PHE A 213 9.23 3.10 -8.11
CA PHE A 213 8.18 4.02 -7.71
C PHE A 213 8.20 5.35 -8.47
N ALA A 214 9.38 5.88 -8.81
CA ALA A 214 9.52 7.06 -9.66
C ALA A 214 9.01 6.81 -11.09
N VAL A 215 9.30 5.62 -11.65
CA VAL A 215 8.78 5.21 -12.96
C VAL A 215 7.25 5.07 -12.90
N LEU A 216 6.72 4.44 -11.85
CA LEU A 216 5.27 4.33 -11.65
C LEU A 216 4.59 5.70 -11.54
N ALA A 217 5.13 6.62 -10.73
CA ALA A 217 4.57 7.95 -10.55
C ALA A 217 4.46 8.72 -11.89
N TRP A 218 5.45 8.58 -12.77
CA TRP A 218 5.42 9.17 -14.11
C TRP A 218 4.28 8.59 -14.96
N HIS A 219 4.09 7.27 -14.95
CA HIS A 219 3.00 6.61 -15.69
C HIS A 219 1.63 6.99 -15.14
N LEU A 220 1.47 6.97 -13.81
CA LEU A 220 0.24 7.40 -13.15
C LEU A 220 -0.15 8.83 -13.57
N ALA A 221 0.83 9.75 -13.66
CA ALA A 221 0.57 11.10 -14.16
C ALA A 221 0.05 11.10 -15.61
N LYS A 222 0.69 10.31 -16.49
CA LYS A 222 0.31 10.17 -17.90
C LYS A 222 -1.07 9.54 -18.08
N TRP A 223 -1.39 8.53 -17.28
CA TRP A 223 -2.70 7.84 -17.28
C TRP A 223 -3.80 8.63 -16.57
N GLY A 224 -3.51 9.84 -16.11
CA GLY A 224 -4.51 10.74 -15.56
C GLY A 224 -4.86 10.49 -14.10
N PHE A 225 -4.07 9.73 -13.34
CA PHE A 225 -4.20 9.69 -11.88
C PHE A 225 -3.92 11.08 -11.30
N VAL A 226 -4.70 11.46 -10.29
CA VAL A 226 -4.63 12.78 -9.68
C VAL A 226 -3.92 12.77 -8.33
N LEU A 227 -3.85 11.61 -7.69
CA LEU A 227 -3.31 11.48 -6.34
C LEU A 227 -2.66 10.12 -6.12
N MET A 228 -1.51 10.13 -5.44
CA MET A 228 -0.93 8.94 -4.81
C MET A 228 -1.06 9.11 -3.29
N ASP A 229 -1.50 8.07 -2.62
CA ASP A 229 -1.77 8.05 -1.18
C ASP A 229 -0.80 7.10 -0.46
N ASN A 230 0.01 7.63 0.46
CA ASN A 230 0.94 6.87 1.30
C ASN A 230 0.40 6.60 2.71
N LYS A 231 -0.86 6.92 2.97
CA LYS A 231 -1.55 6.83 4.27
C LYS A 231 -0.98 7.82 5.29
N TRP A 232 0.26 7.57 5.70
CA TRP A 232 0.98 8.37 6.70
C TRP A 232 2.24 8.99 6.11
N LEU A 233 2.60 10.18 6.59
CA LEU A 233 3.82 10.84 6.19
C LEU A 233 5.01 10.16 6.85
N THR A 234 6.08 10.00 6.08
CA THR A 234 7.38 9.56 6.58
C THR A 234 8.45 10.49 6.04
N SER A 235 9.59 10.59 6.72
CA SER A 235 10.68 11.43 6.20
C SER A 235 11.15 11.00 4.80
N ALA A 236 10.95 9.74 4.42
CA ALA A 236 11.27 9.25 3.08
C ALA A 236 10.27 9.74 2.02
N THR A 237 8.97 9.69 2.32
CA THR A 237 7.91 10.13 1.40
C THR A 237 7.81 11.65 1.34
N GLU A 238 8.03 12.35 2.45
CA GLU A 238 8.12 13.81 2.47
C GLU A 238 9.20 14.35 1.52
N ARG A 239 10.40 13.73 1.52
CA ARG A 239 11.47 14.05 0.57
C ARG A 239 11.11 13.73 -0.88
N ALA A 240 10.14 12.85 -1.11
CA ALA A 240 9.62 12.52 -2.43
C ALA A 240 8.43 13.41 -2.84
N GLY A 241 8.11 14.45 -2.05
CA GLY A 241 7.07 15.44 -2.35
C GLY A 241 5.73 15.19 -1.67
N PHE A 242 5.59 14.13 -0.85
CA PHE A 242 4.36 13.90 -0.10
C PHE A 242 4.14 14.98 0.96
N ARG A 243 2.88 15.33 1.18
CA ARG A 243 2.41 16.26 2.20
C ARG A 243 1.14 15.70 2.84
N ASP A 244 0.92 16.03 4.10
CA ASP A 244 -0.34 15.75 4.76
C ASP A 244 -1.42 16.72 4.28
N ILE A 245 -2.63 16.20 4.11
CA ILE A 245 -3.86 16.96 3.90
C ILE A 245 -4.95 16.45 4.84
N PRO A 246 -5.92 17.30 5.23
CA PRO A 246 -7.05 16.87 6.04
C PRO A 246 -7.82 15.70 5.41
N ARG A 247 -8.39 14.82 6.25
CA ARG A 247 -9.20 13.67 5.82
C ARG A 247 -10.31 14.10 4.86
N GLU A 248 -11.02 15.18 5.17
CA GLU A 248 -12.10 15.73 4.33
C GLU A 248 -11.61 16.05 2.90
N ASP A 249 -10.45 16.71 2.78
CA ASP A 249 -9.84 17.04 1.49
C ASP A 249 -9.43 15.80 0.71
N TYR A 250 -8.99 14.74 1.41
CA TYR A 250 -8.67 13.46 0.79
C TYR A 250 -9.93 12.73 0.31
N LEU A 251 -10.96 12.65 1.16
CA LEU A 251 -12.22 11.98 0.83
C LEU A 251 -12.91 12.63 -0.37
N ALA A 252 -12.86 13.96 -0.47
CA ALA A 252 -13.39 14.71 -1.61
C ALA A 252 -12.69 14.40 -2.96
N LYS A 253 -11.53 13.71 -2.95
CA LYS A 253 -10.80 13.29 -4.15
C LYS A 253 -11.09 11.83 -4.54
N LEU A 254 -11.76 11.08 -3.69
CA LEU A 254 -12.13 9.69 -3.97
C LEU A 254 -13.33 9.64 -4.90
N PRO A 255 -13.43 8.60 -5.74
CA PRO A 255 -14.55 8.48 -6.65
C PRO A 255 -15.81 8.04 -5.90
N GLU A 256 -16.98 8.49 -6.36
CA GLU A 256 -18.27 7.94 -5.91
C GLU A 256 -18.45 6.46 -6.30
N ARG A 257 -17.77 6.03 -7.38
CA ARG A 257 -17.83 4.68 -7.95
C ARG A 257 -16.44 4.15 -8.28
N TRP A 258 -16.12 2.96 -7.80
CA TRP A 258 -14.82 2.30 -7.95
C TRP A 258 -14.82 1.16 -8.98
N ASP A 259 -15.99 0.76 -9.46
CA ASP A 259 -16.25 -0.38 -10.34
C ASP A 259 -15.79 -0.16 -11.80
N GLN A 260 -15.31 1.05 -12.13
CA GLN A 260 -14.78 1.40 -13.44
C GLN A 260 -13.34 1.93 -13.33
N PRO A 261 -12.32 1.05 -13.49
CA PRO A 261 -10.93 1.50 -13.46
C PRO A 261 -10.64 2.39 -14.67
N ILE A 262 -9.96 3.52 -14.43
CA ILE A 262 -9.58 4.46 -15.49
C ILE A 262 -8.54 3.89 -16.46
N HIS A 263 -7.74 2.92 -15.98
CA HIS A 263 -6.72 2.22 -16.74
C HIS A 263 -6.91 0.71 -16.54
N PRO A 264 -7.86 0.09 -17.26
CA PRO A 264 -8.24 -1.30 -17.06
C PRO A 264 -7.14 -2.27 -17.48
N GLY A 265 -7.21 -3.49 -16.94
CA GLY A 265 -6.34 -4.59 -17.33
C GLY A 265 -4.95 -4.53 -16.68
N ARG A 266 -4.04 -5.35 -17.21
CA ARG A 266 -2.65 -5.41 -16.74
C ARG A 266 -1.89 -4.16 -17.15
N TRP A 267 -1.15 -3.59 -16.20
CA TRP A 267 -0.30 -2.44 -16.46
C TRP A 267 1.02 -2.88 -17.09
N HIS A 268 1.54 -2.04 -17.98
CA HIS A 268 2.80 -2.26 -18.66
C HIS A 268 3.62 -0.96 -18.66
N VAL A 269 4.95 -1.11 -18.67
CA VAL A 269 5.85 0.04 -18.70
C VAL A 269 5.94 0.58 -20.13
N GLU A 270 5.58 1.85 -20.29
CA GLU A 270 5.66 2.59 -21.56
C GLU A 270 6.94 3.42 -21.67
N ALA A 271 7.57 3.75 -20.55
CA ALA A 271 8.80 4.52 -20.47
C ALA A 271 9.75 3.93 -19.43
N ASP A 272 10.99 3.65 -19.82
CA ASP A 272 12.00 3.15 -18.90
C ASP A 272 12.51 4.24 -17.92
N SER A 273 13.37 3.84 -16.99
CA SER A 273 13.89 4.76 -15.96
C SER A 273 14.65 5.95 -16.54
N LYS A 274 15.33 5.76 -17.68
CA LYS A 274 16.09 6.82 -18.36
C LYS A 274 15.14 7.83 -19.02
N THR A 275 14.15 7.34 -19.76
CA THR A 275 13.13 8.16 -20.44
C THR A 275 12.34 9.02 -19.45
N VAL A 276 11.99 8.46 -18.28
CA VAL A 276 11.30 9.19 -17.22
C VAL A 276 12.11 10.40 -16.74
N VAL A 277 13.41 10.23 -16.46
CA VAL A 277 14.22 11.33 -15.93
C VAL A 277 14.63 12.36 -16.98
N GLU A 278 14.66 12.00 -18.26
CA GLU A 278 14.93 12.91 -19.39
C GLU A 278 13.69 13.73 -19.76
N SER A 279 12.50 13.15 -19.69
CA SER A 279 11.23 13.86 -19.94
C SER A 279 10.85 14.84 -18.84
N SER A 280 11.16 14.55 -17.57
CA SER A 280 10.91 15.45 -16.43
C SER A 280 11.89 16.64 -16.32
N GLN A 281 12.68 16.94 -17.36
CA GLN A 281 13.56 18.12 -17.44
C GLN A 281 13.05 19.21 -18.39
N LYS A 282 11.94 18.95 -19.10
CA LYS A 282 11.21 19.94 -19.89
C LYS A 282 9.99 20.40 -19.11
#